data_AF-A0A6C1DML3-F1
#
_entry.id   AF-A0A6C1DML3-F1
#
_cell.length_a   1.000
_cell.length_b   1.000
_cell.length_c   1.000
_cell.angle_alpha   90.00
_cell.angle_beta   90.00
_cell.angle_gamma   90.00
#
_symmetry.space_group_name_H-M   'P 1'
#
loop_
_entity.id
_entity.type
_entity.pdbx_description
1 polymer ?
#
loop_
_entity_poly.entity_id
_entity_poly.type
_entity_poly.pdbx_seq_one_letter_code
_entity_poly.pdbx_strand_id
1 'polypeptide(L)'
;MSISTAFNWLWQFLIGFFTPFITGSIHFYYGYVFVGCLVAMFLYVFFFLPETIGLSLEEIQLLYEEGIKPWKSASWVPPSRRGASSRETEAKKKSWKEVLKFPKSFN
;
A
#
# COMPACT_ATOMS: atom_id res chain seq x y z
N MET A 1 17.69 3.81 8.75
CA MET A 1 18.22 3.96 7.36
C MET A 1 19.37 3.00 7.06
N SER A 2 20.38 2.84 7.93
CA SER A 2 21.57 2.00 7.68
C SER A 2 21.26 0.54 7.31
N ILE A 3 20.30 -0.09 7.99
CA ILE A 3 19.93 -1.50 7.74
C ILE A 3 19.33 -1.69 6.33
N SER A 4 18.48 -0.76 5.90
CA SER A 4 17.85 -0.80 4.57
C SER A 4 18.89 -0.66 3.46
N THR A 5 19.83 0.29 3.62
CA THR A 5 20.94 0.47 2.69
C THR A 5 21.83 -0.77 2.63
N ALA A 6 22.18 -1.35 3.78
CA ALA A 6 23.01 -2.56 3.83
C ALA A 6 22.35 -3.75 3.12
N PHE A 7 21.06 -3.99 3.37
CA PHE A 7 20.30 -5.05 2.68
C PHE A 7 20.15 -4.79 1.18
N ASN A 8 20.00 -3.53 0.75
CA ASN A 8 19.94 -3.18 -0.66
C ASN A 8 21.24 -3.56 -1.38
N TRP A 9 22.39 -3.16 -0.83
CA TRP A 9 23.70 -3.50 -1.40
C TRP A 9 24.00 -4.98 -1.35
N LEU A 10 23.65 -5.64 -0.24
CA LEU A 10 23.79 -7.09 -0.10
C LEU A 10 22.99 -7.83 -1.18
N TRP A 11 21.74 -7.44 -1.42
CA TRP A 11 20.89 -8.10 -2.41
C TRP A 11 21.37 -7.87 -3.84
N GLN A 12 21.86 -6.67 -4.16
CA GLN A 12 22.49 -6.40 -5.46
C GLN A 12 23.73 -7.26 -5.69
N PHE A 13 24.56 -7.46 -4.65
CA PHE A 13 25.70 -8.37 -4.72
C PHE A 13 25.26 -9.82 -4.94
N LEU A 14 24.29 -10.32 -4.17
CA LEU A 14 23.83 -11.70 -4.27
C LEU A 14 23.21 -12.01 -5.63
N ILE A 15 22.39 -11.10 -6.18
CA ILE A 15 21.85 -11.27 -7.53
C ILE A 15 23.00 -11.30 -8.54
N GLY A 16 23.93 -10.35 -8.50
CA GLY A 16 25.04 -10.30 -9.44
C GLY A 16 25.95 -11.53 -9.36
N PHE A 17 26.20 -12.04 -8.16
CA PHE A 17 27.03 -13.22 -7.93
C PHE A 17 26.33 -14.52 -8.36
N PHE A 18 25.07 -14.72 -7.98
CA PHE A 18 24.36 -15.98 -8.24
C PHE A 18 23.75 -16.09 -9.64
N THR A 19 23.37 -14.97 -10.27
CA THR A 19 22.77 -14.98 -11.61
C THR A 19 23.61 -15.77 -12.63
N PRO A 20 24.93 -15.58 -12.78
CA PRO A 20 25.72 -16.36 -13.74
C PRO A 20 25.82 -17.86 -13.40
N PHE A 21 25.84 -18.25 -12.11
CA PHE A 21 25.82 -19.67 -11.72
C PHE A 21 24.48 -20.34 -12.08
N ILE A 22 23.37 -19.63 -11.87
CA ILE A 22 22.03 -20.17 -12.11
C ILE A 22 21.73 -20.21 -13.62
N THR A 23 22.03 -19.14 -14.36
CA THR A 23 21.78 -19.10 -15.81
C THR A 23 22.67 -20.08 -16.58
N GLY A 24 23.87 -20.38 -16.08
CA GLY A 24 24.73 -21.43 -16.64
C GLY A 24 24.18 -22.86 -16.47
N SER A 25 23.28 -23.08 -15.51
CA SER A 25 22.72 -24.41 -15.21
C SER A 25 21.33 -24.62 -15.83
N ILE A 26 20.54 -23.55 -15.89
CA ILE A 26 19.08 -23.61 -16.05
C ILE A 26 18.58 -22.78 -17.26
N HIS A 27 19.46 -22.02 -17.92
CA HIS A 27 19.15 -21.20 -19.10
C HIS A 27 17.83 -20.41 -18.95
N PHE A 28 16.84 -20.66 -19.82
CA PHE A 28 15.56 -19.95 -19.89
C PHE A 28 14.66 -20.18 -18.66
N TYR A 29 14.83 -21.31 -17.96
CA TYR A 29 13.99 -21.64 -16.80
C TYR A 29 14.21 -20.70 -15.60
N TYR A 30 15.28 -19.90 -15.61
CA TYR A 30 15.53 -18.87 -14.60
C TYR A 30 14.39 -17.85 -14.53
N GLY A 31 13.73 -17.59 -15.66
CA GLY A 31 12.56 -16.71 -15.71
C GLY A 31 11.41 -17.15 -14.81
N TYR A 32 11.19 -18.46 -14.64
CA TYR A 32 10.13 -18.98 -13.76
C TYR A 32 10.43 -18.73 -12.29
N VAL A 33 11.72 -18.80 -11.89
CA VAL A 33 12.14 -18.46 -10.52
C VAL A 33 11.90 -16.98 -10.26
N PHE A 34 12.21 -16.12 -11.23
CA PHE A 34 11.95 -14.69 -11.12
C PHE A 34 10.45 -14.38 -10.99
N VAL A 35 9.60 -15.03 -11.79
CA VAL A 35 8.14 -14.90 -11.67
C VAL A 35 7.65 -15.40 -10.32
N GLY A 36 8.18 -16.51 -9.80
CA GLY A 36 7.88 -17.00 -8.45
C GLY A 36 8.20 -15.99 -7.36
N CYS A 37 9.37 -15.35 -7.44
CA CYS A 37 9.75 -14.27 -6.53
C CYS A 37 8.82 -13.05 -6.62
N LEU A 38 8.41 -12.65 -7.83
CA LEU A 38 7.46 -11.55 -8.02
C LEU A 38 6.09 -11.85 -7.41
N VAL A 39 5.57 -13.06 -7.59
CA VAL A 39 4.28 -13.49 -7.00
C VAL A 39 4.39 -13.54 -5.48
N ALA A 40 5.48 -14.10 -4.93
CA ALA A 40 5.71 -14.11 -3.49
C ALA A 40 5.77 -12.68 -2.91
N MET A 41 6.44 -11.76 -3.60
CA MET A 41 6.51 -10.35 -3.18
C MET A 41 5.13 -9.68 -3.25
N PHE A 42 4.34 -9.95 -4.29
CA PHE A 42 2.98 -9.44 -4.42
C PHE A 42 2.09 -9.88 -3.25
N LEU A 43 2.13 -11.17 -2.90
CA LEU A 43 1.38 -11.69 -1.75
C LEU A 43 1.85 -11.04 -0.46
N TYR A 44 3.17 -10.91 -0.26
CA TYR A 44 3.71 -10.25 0.93
C TYR A 44 3.22 -8.81 1.07
N VAL A 45 3.29 -8.01 0.01
CA VAL A 45 2.82 -6.61 0.02
C VAL A 45 1.32 -6.55 0.33
N PHE A 46 0.51 -7.40 -0.30
CA PHE A 46 -0.93 -7.42 -0.08
C PHE A 46 -1.33 -7.76 1.38
N PHE A 47 -0.61 -8.68 2.02
CA PHE A 47 -0.96 -9.13 3.37
C PHE A 47 -0.32 -8.31 4.49
N PHE A 48 0.86 -7.71 4.27
CA PHE A 48 1.67 -7.13 5.36
C PHE A 48 1.94 -5.63 5.22
N LEU A 49 1.76 -5.02 4.04
CA LEU A 49 2.14 -3.62 3.84
C LEU A 49 0.91 -2.69 3.87
N PRO A 50 0.69 -1.93 4.95
CA PRO A 50 -0.35 -0.91 4.96
C PRO A 50 0.05 0.31 4.11
N GLU A 51 -0.95 0.99 3.58
CA GLU A 51 -0.81 2.26 2.83
C GLU A 51 -0.27 3.38 3.74
N THR A 52 0.91 3.91 3.44
CA THR A 52 1.57 4.99 4.23
C THR A 52 1.67 6.33 3.51
N ILE A 53 1.11 6.47 2.30
CA ILE A 53 1.20 7.70 1.52
C ILE A 53 0.38 8.84 2.15
N GLY A 54 0.97 10.03 2.32
CA GLY A 54 0.27 11.20 2.86
C GLY A 54 0.05 11.19 4.38
N LEU A 55 0.70 10.28 5.10
CA LEU A 55 0.75 10.22 6.56
C LEU A 55 2.08 10.78 7.08
N SER A 56 2.05 11.40 8.26
CA SER A 56 3.26 11.74 9.01
C SER A 56 3.89 10.50 9.67
N LEU A 57 5.15 10.59 10.12
CA LEU A 57 5.81 9.48 10.82
C LEU A 57 5.04 9.04 12.08
N GLU A 58 4.43 9.99 12.80
CA GLU A 58 3.64 9.72 13.99
C GLU A 58 2.32 9.02 13.64
N GLU A 59 1.67 9.43 12.56
CA GLU A 59 0.45 8.80 12.05
C GLU A 59 0.71 7.38 11.55
N ILE A 60 1.89 7.12 10.98
CA ILE A 60 2.31 5.76 10.58
C ILE A 60 2.46 4.86 11.82
N GLN A 61 3.08 5.35 12.91
CA GLN A 61 3.18 4.53 14.12
C GLN A 61 1.82 4.23 14.75
N LEU A 62 0.91 5.20 14.77
CA LEU A 62 -0.47 4.97 15.20
C LEU A 62 -1.20 3.95 14.31
N LEU A 63 -0.98 3.99 13.00
CA LEU A 63 -1.55 3.00 12.06
C LEU A 63 -1.07 1.57 12.38
N TYR A 64 0.22 1.40 12.70
CA TYR A 64 0.76 0.10 13.11
C TYR A 64 0.27 -0.34 14.50
N GLU A 65 0.09 0.60 15.44
CA GLU A 65 -0.42 0.32 16.79
C GLU A 65 -1.91 -0.05 16.80
N GLU A 66 -2.73 0.56 15.94
CA GLU A 66 -4.16 0.25 15.80
C GLU A 66 -4.40 -1.11 15.11
N GLY A 67 -3.34 -1.76 14.60
CA GLY A 67 -3.37 -3.15 14.14
C GLY A 67 -4.30 -3.39 12.95
N ILE A 68 -4.50 -2.37 12.12
CA ILE A 68 -5.45 -2.43 11.00
C ILE A 68 -4.86 -3.29 9.89
N LYS A 69 -5.69 -4.22 9.41
CA LYS A 69 -5.33 -5.11 8.30
C LYS A 69 -4.94 -4.28 7.07
N PRO A 70 -3.85 -4.60 6.36
CA PRO A 70 -3.35 -3.82 5.21
C PRO A 70 -4.40 -3.54 4.13
N TRP A 71 -5.26 -4.51 3.80
CA TRP A 71 -6.34 -4.31 2.81
C TRP A 71 -7.47 -3.36 3.27
N LYS A 72 -7.44 -2.87 4.53
CA LYS A 72 -8.36 -1.86 5.07
C LYS A 72 -7.67 -0.52 5.35
N SER A 73 -6.33 -0.45 5.26
CA SER A 73 -5.59 0.76 5.61
C SER A 73 -5.87 1.92 4.67
N ALA A 74 -6.28 1.67 3.41
CA ALA A 74 -6.61 2.72 2.44
C ALA A 74 -7.80 3.63 2.87
N SER A 75 -8.71 3.12 3.70
CA SER A 75 -9.83 3.90 4.25
C SER A 75 -9.52 4.46 5.64
N TRP A 76 -8.32 4.21 6.16
CA TRP A 76 -7.97 4.65 7.50
C TRP A 76 -7.70 6.15 7.51
N VAL A 77 -8.28 6.82 8.50
CA VAL A 77 -8.08 8.25 8.72
C VAL A 77 -7.41 8.44 10.07
N PRO A 78 -6.29 9.18 10.13
CA PRO A 78 -5.61 9.50 11.37
C PRO A 78 -6.58 10.06 12.43
N PRO A 79 -6.43 9.72 13.72
CA PRO A 79 -7.30 10.22 14.79
C PRO A 79 -7.40 11.76 14.81
N SER A 80 -6.32 12.45 14.48
CA SER A 80 -6.23 13.92 14.33
C SER A 80 -7.18 14.48 13.26
N ARG A 81 -7.39 13.74 12.16
CA ARG A 81 -8.20 14.14 11.00
C ARG A 81 -9.60 13.53 10.99
N ARG A 82 -9.86 12.53 11.85
CA ARG A 82 -11.12 11.79 11.93
C ARG A 82 -12.32 12.71 12.21
N GLY A 83 -12.16 13.71 13.07
CA GLY A 83 -13.20 14.69 13.39
C GLY A 83 -13.48 15.73 12.28
N ALA A 84 -12.51 16.01 11.41
CA ALA A 84 -12.72 16.87 10.23
C ALA A 84 -13.37 16.09 9.09
N SER A 85 -12.88 14.86 8.82
CA SER A 85 -13.43 13.94 7.82
C SER A 85 -14.90 13.60 8.07
N SER A 86 -15.29 13.38 9.33
CA SER A 86 -16.68 13.11 9.71
C SER A 86 -17.60 14.29 9.39
N ARG A 87 -17.15 15.52 9.66
CA ARG A 87 -17.90 16.75 9.36
C ARG A 87 -18.02 17.00 7.86
N GLU A 88 -16.96 16.74 7.11
CA GLU A 88 -16.93 16.90 5.64
C GLU A 88 -17.84 15.88 4.94
N THR A 89 -17.87 14.64 5.43
CA THR A 89 -18.76 13.59 4.93
C THR A 89 -20.22 13.92 5.18
N GLU A 90 -20.56 14.40 6.39
CA GLU A 90 -21.91 14.87 6.73
C GLU A 90 -22.31 16.10 5.90
N ALA A 91 -21.42 17.07 5.72
CA ALA A 91 -21.65 18.26 4.89
C ALA A 91 -21.90 17.89 3.43
N LYS A 92 -21.08 17.01 2.85
CA LYS A 92 -21.27 16.48 1.49
C LYS A 92 -22.61 15.77 1.38
N LYS A 93 -22.96 14.89 2.33
CA LYS A 93 -24.25 14.16 2.35
C LYS A 93 -25.44 15.12 2.42
N LYS A 94 -25.33 16.21 3.16
CA LYS A 94 -26.36 17.26 3.26
C LYS A 94 -26.51 18.01 1.93
N SER A 95 -25.40 18.41 1.31
CA SER A 95 -25.38 19.03 -0.02
C SER A 95 -26.00 18.13 -1.10
N TRP A 96 -25.64 16.84 -1.16
CA TRP A 96 -26.24 15.90 -2.11
C TRP A 96 -27.73 15.69 -1.86
N LYS A 97 -28.20 15.72 -0.60
CA LYS A 97 -29.64 15.69 -0.30
C LYS A 97 -30.36 16.94 -0.78
N GLU A 98 -29.71 18.10 -0.76
CA GLU A 98 -30.26 19.35 -1.30
C GLU A 98 -30.27 19.33 -2.84
N VAL A 99 -29.22 18.84 -3.49
CA VAL A 99 -29.18 18.63 -4.94
C VAL A 99 -30.24 17.61 -5.38
N LEU A 100 -30.38 16.49 -4.67
CA LEU A 100 -31.40 15.48 -5.00
C LEU A 100 -32.84 15.94 -4.72
N LYS A 101 -33.05 17.07 -4.04
CA LYS A 101 -34.35 17.71 -3.90
C LYS A 101 -34.78 18.52 -5.12
N PHE A 102 -33.99 18.56 -6.21
CA PHE A 102 -34.46 19.15 -7.46
C PHE A 102 -35.82 18.54 -7.84
N PRO A 103 -36.88 19.37 -7.96
CA PRO A 103 -38.18 18.87 -8.38
C PRO A 103 -38.03 18.28 -9.78
N LYS A 104 -38.55 17.06 -9.98
CA LYS A 104 -38.83 16.53 -11.31
C LYS A 104 -39.91 17.42 -11.95
N SER A 105 -39.55 18.60 -12.43
CA SER A 105 -40.38 19.39 -13.33
C SER A 105 -39.61 19.55 -14.64
N PHE A 106 -39.57 18.46 -15.40
CA PHE A 106 -39.41 18.56 -16.83
C PHE A 106 -40.76 18.21 -17.44
N ASN A 107 -41.39 19.27 -17.94
CA ASN A 107 -42.59 19.28 -18.77
C ASN A 107 -42.35 18.50 -20.06
#